data_AF-A0A397CYZ6-F1
#
_entry.id   AF-A0A397CYZ6-F1
#
_cell.length_a   1.000
_cell.length_b   1.000
_cell.length_c   1.000
_cell.angle_alpha   90.00
_cell.angle_beta   90.00
_cell.angle_gamma   90.00
#
_symmetry.space_group_name_H-M   'P 1'
#
loop_
_entity.id
_entity.type
_entity.pdbx_description
1 polymer ?
#
loop_
_entity_poly.entity_id
_entity_poly.type
_entity_poly.pdbx_seq_one_letter_code
_entity_poly.pdbx_strand_id
1 'polypeptide(L)'
;MLPVPGDDAPSNGKGKRIAIIAVAVVLVAGGVTAAIVLSSGSGSGSDTNSSSGNKGGSTTVAPANIVTAEDLLGTSKPPAGATTTPAPTPASDPETGKAALTMLAIGDWGSTTGKKSGSTLDDAGDPGSCCKKFGGSGPNANKVDTSRPRIKVDYWSQLYVSTILAQSAGELKPKPARVIGHGDNIYWNGAAPGDIAYRMEETFEKKYAQPALAGIKWVNVAGNHDIGGSDFICGEKDYNFYECKDTAEMLKYLDLKFDLQAQYKSPNQDRWLMKDHYYVESVKSED
;
A
#
# COMPACT_ATOMS: atom_id res chain seq x y z
N MET A 1 -5.36 26.78 -15.32
CA MET A 1 -6.59 26.21 -15.93
C MET A 1 -6.49 26.38 -17.44
N LEU A 2 -6.37 25.27 -18.16
CA LEU A 2 -6.48 25.20 -19.62
C LEU A 2 -7.75 24.38 -19.94
N PRO A 3 -8.51 24.72 -20.99
CA PRO A 3 -9.88 24.22 -21.19
C PRO A 3 -9.93 22.80 -21.76
N VAL A 4 -10.97 22.06 -21.36
CA VAL A 4 -11.36 20.76 -21.92
C VAL A 4 -12.19 21.01 -23.20
N PRO A 5 -11.85 20.42 -24.35
CA PRO A 5 -12.70 20.47 -25.54
C PRO A 5 -13.80 19.40 -25.48
N GLY A 6 -15.06 19.81 -25.68
CA GLY A 6 -16.15 18.87 -25.91
C GLY A 6 -17.53 19.32 -25.46
N ASP A 7 -17.93 20.56 -25.74
CA ASP A 7 -19.34 20.97 -25.67
C ASP A 7 -19.73 21.62 -26.99
N ASP A 8 -20.26 20.81 -27.90
CA ASP A 8 -21.16 21.27 -28.95
C ASP A 8 -22.41 20.39 -28.92
N ALA A 9 -23.47 20.93 -28.32
CA ALA A 9 -24.83 20.42 -28.52
C ALA A 9 -25.44 21.07 -29.75
N PRO A 10 -26.37 20.37 -30.44
CA PRO A 10 -27.60 21.07 -30.79
C PRO A 10 -28.87 20.27 -30.47
N SER A 11 -29.70 20.91 -29.64
CA SER A 11 -31.09 21.28 -29.92
C SER A 11 -32.20 20.21 -29.99
N ASN A 12 -32.96 20.19 -28.88
CA ASN A 12 -34.43 20.34 -28.76
C ASN A 12 -35.40 19.35 -29.44
N GLY A 13 -35.95 18.46 -28.61
CA GLY A 13 -37.34 17.99 -28.68
C GLY A 13 -38.03 18.18 -27.33
N LYS A 14 -39.10 18.99 -27.31
CA LYS A 14 -39.84 19.47 -26.12
C LYS A 14 -40.57 18.35 -25.37
N GLY A 15 -40.55 18.36 -24.03
CA GLY A 15 -41.46 17.49 -23.25
C GLY A 15 -41.38 17.56 -21.72
N LYS A 16 -41.95 18.63 -21.14
CA LYS A 16 -42.42 18.83 -19.76
C LYS A 16 -41.40 18.98 -18.60
N ARG A 17 -41.54 20.14 -17.96
CA ARG A 17 -40.90 20.61 -16.73
C ARG A 17 -41.48 19.86 -15.52
N ILE A 18 -40.62 19.40 -14.62
CA ILE A 18 -40.94 19.26 -13.20
C ILE A 18 -39.78 19.92 -12.45
N ALA A 19 -40.08 21.03 -11.78
CA ALA A 19 -39.20 21.65 -10.82
C ALA A 19 -39.39 20.93 -9.48
N ILE A 20 -38.34 20.36 -8.91
CA ILE A 20 -38.30 20.02 -7.48
C ILE A 20 -36.96 20.50 -6.90
N ILE A 21 -37.11 21.21 -5.80
CA ILE A 21 -36.16 21.94 -4.98
C ILE A 21 -35.18 20.97 -4.30
N ALA A 22 -33.93 21.43 -4.15
CA ALA A 22 -32.88 20.78 -3.38
C ALA A 22 -33.25 20.61 -1.90
N VAL A 23 -32.79 19.54 -1.25
CA VAL A 23 -32.08 19.53 0.05
C VAL A 23 -31.82 18.09 0.53
N ALA A 24 -30.57 17.90 0.98
CA ALA A 24 -30.04 16.95 1.98
C ALA A 24 -29.97 15.43 1.73
N VAL A 25 -28.70 15.00 1.73
CA VAL A 25 -28.11 13.70 2.06
C VAL A 25 -28.68 13.09 3.36
N VAL A 26 -29.21 11.86 3.29
CA VAL A 26 -29.16 10.84 4.36
C VAL A 26 -29.16 9.42 3.73
N LEU A 27 -28.23 8.61 4.24
CA LEU A 27 -28.02 7.15 4.22
C LEU A 27 -29.22 6.22 3.91
N VAL A 28 -28.95 5.04 3.34
CA VAL A 28 -29.19 3.70 3.95
C VAL A 28 -28.80 2.54 3.00
N ALA A 29 -27.87 1.71 3.50
CA ALA A 29 -27.73 0.25 3.46
C ALA A 29 -27.70 -0.56 2.15
N GLY A 30 -26.61 -1.35 2.03
CA GLY A 30 -26.50 -2.52 1.16
C GLY A 30 -25.15 -3.22 1.32
N GLY A 31 -24.79 -3.58 2.56
CA GLY A 31 -23.54 -4.27 2.87
C GLY A 31 -23.61 -5.77 2.57
N VAL A 32 -22.61 -6.28 1.86
CA VAL A 32 -22.27 -7.71 1.81
C VAL A 32 -21.17 -7.93 2.85
N THR A 33 -21.52 -8.47 4.00
CA THR A 33 -20.58 -8.93 5.02
C THR A 33 -20.00 -10.28 4.59
N ALA A 34 -18.70 -10.30 4.26
CA ALA A 34 -17.95 -11.53 4.16
C ALA A 34 -17.69 -12.05 5.59
N ALA A 35 -18.29 -13.19 5.92
CA ALA A 35 -18.07 -13.88 7.18
C ALA A 35 -16.65 -14.48 7.21
N ILE A 36 -15.81 -14.01 8.14
CA ILE A 36 -14.56 -14.69 8.49
C ILE A 36 -14.93 -15.77 9.51
N VAL A 37 -14.89 -17.04 9.08
CA VAL A 37 -14.97 -18.19 9.97
C VAL A 37 -13.59 -18.41 10.60
N LEU A 38 -13.43 -18.02 11.86
CA LEU A 38 -12.32 -18.49 12.71
C LEU A 38 -12.75 -19.79 13.37
N SER A 39 -12.20 -20.91 12.88
CA SER A 39 -12.33 -22.22 13.51
C SER A 39 -11.61 -22.21 14.87
N SER A 40 -12.40 -22.24 15.95
CA SER A 40 -11.92 -22.53 17.29
C SER A 40 -11.56 -24.02 17.36
N GLY A 41 -10.27 -24.31 17.44
CA GLY A 41 -9.76 -25.65 17.68
C GLY A 41 -10.11 -26.12 19.09
N SER A 42 -10.93 -27.17 19.18
CA SER A 42 -11.12 -27.93 20.41
C SER A 42 -9.89 -28.79 20.64
N GLY A 43 -9.13 -28.51 21.70
CA GLY A 43 -7.98 -29.33 22.09
C GLY A 43 -8.38 -30.70 22.62
N SER A 44 -7.63 -31.72 22.22
CA SER A 44 -7.40 -32.94 23.01
C SER A 44 -5.94 -33.31 22.80
N GLY A 45 -5.19 -33.34 23.90
CA GLY A 45 -3.74 -33.26 23.90
C GLY A 45 -3.01 -34.58 23.72
N SER A 46 -1.68 -34.45 23.67
CA SER A 46 -0.74 -35.41 24.24
C SER A 46 0.62 -34.71 24.36
N ASP A 47 1.04 -34.47 25.60
CA ASP A 47 2.39 -34.03 25.93
C ASP A 47 3.42 -35.12 25.64
N THR A 48 4.57 -34.75 25.06
CA THR A 48 5.82 -35.45 25.35
C THR A 48 6.97 -34.45 25.50
N ASN A 49 7.54 -34.49 26.70
CA ASN A 49 8.68 -33.78 27.26
C ASN A 49 9.91 -33.62 26.33
N SER A 50 10.60 -32.49 26.49
CA SER A 50 12.06 -32.49 26.66
C SER A 50 12.52 -31.24 27.41
N SER A 51 13.25 -31.48 28.50
CA SER A 51 13.73 -30.52 29.48
C SER A 51 14.98 -29.78 29.02
N SER A 52 15.04 -28.47 29.31
CA SER A 52 16.27 -27.84 29.80
C SER A 52 15.90 -26.61 30.63
N GLY A 53 16.30 -26.66 31.91
CA GLY A 53 15.95 -25.65 32.88
C GLY A 53 16.81 -24.40 32.74
N ASN A 54 16.18 -23.24 32.86
CA ASN A 54 16.81 -22.12 33.55
C ASN A 54 15.76 -21.35 34.36
N LYS A 55 16.01 -21.23 35.67
CA LYS A 55 15.14 -20.53 36.62
C LYS A 55 15.37 -19.01 36.49
N GLY A 56 14.35 -18.29 36.05
CA GLY A 56 14.23 -16.83 36.15
C GLY A 56 12.75 -16.47 36.20
N GLY A 57 12.33 -15.64 37.16
CA GLY A 57 10.95 -15.51 37.63
C GLY A 57 9.90 -15.24 36.55
N SER A 58 8.81 -16.00 36.59
CA SER A 58 7.61 -15.80 35.79
C SER A 58 6.83 -14.60 36.32
N THR A 59 6.89 -13.47 35.62
CA THR A 59 5.78 -12.52 35.59
C THR A 59 4.72 -13.11 34.67
N THR A 60 3.60 -13.54 35.25
CA THR A 60 2.40 -13.89 34.49
C THR A 60 1.91 -12.65 33.74
N VAL A 61 2.16 -12.61 32.42
CA VAL A 61 1.53 -11.63 31.53
C VAL A 61 0.04 -11.95 31.51
N ALA A 62 -0.79 -10.98 31.92
CA ALA A 62 -2.25 -11.12 31.81
C ALA A 62 -2.62 -11.42 30.36
N PRO A 63 -3.59 -12.31 30.09
CA PRO A 63 -4.01 -12.59 28.72
C PRO A 63 -4.43 -11.29 28.05
N ALA A 64 -3.99 -11.10 26.80
CA ALA A 64 -4.40 -9.96 26.00
C ALA A 64 -5.93 -9.95 25.91
N ASN A 65 -6.55 -8.86 26.34
CA ASN A 65 -7.99 -8.68 26.17
C ASN A 65 -8.29 -8.76 24.67
N ILE A 66 -9.15 -9.70 24.28
CA ILE A 66 -9.66 -9.80 22.91
C ILE A 66 -10.53 -8.57 22.69
N VAL A 67 -9.99 -7.60 21.96
CA VAL A 67 -10.72 -6.38 21.57
C VAL A 67 -11.70 -6.77 20.47
N THR A 68 -13.01 -6.62 20.71
CA THR A 68 -14.02 -6.87 19.68
C THR A 68 -14.32 -5.60 18.88
N ALA A 69 -15.02 -5.73 17.75
CA ALA A 69 -15.43 -4.56 16.95
C ALA A 69 -16.31 -3.60 17.77
N GLU A 70 -17.07 -4.11 18.72
CA GLU A 70 -17.93 -3.35 19.63
C GLU A 70 -17.11 -2.55 20.66
N ASP A 71 -15.93 -3.04 21.06
CA ASP A 71 -15.00 -2.29 21.92
C ASP A 71 -14.40 -1.08 21.19
N LEU A 72 -14.20 -1.20 19.87
CA LEU A 72 -13.69 -0.10 19.03
C LEU A 72 -14.75 0.96 18.71
N LEU A 73 -16.03 0.56 18.69
CA LEU A 73 -17.15 1.43 18.34
C LEU A 73 -17.84 2.05 19.57
N GLY A 74 -17.42 1.68 20.79
CA GLY A 74 -17.95 2.23 22.04
C GLY A 74 -19.44 1.93 22.28
N THR A 75 -19.99 0.89 21.65
CA THR A 75 -21.43 0.58 21.65
C THR A 75 -21.85 -0.40 22.75
N SER A 76 -20.92 -0.89 23.58
CA SER A 76 -21.24 -1.79 24.68
C SER A 76 -22.00 -1.04 25.78
N LYS A 77 -23.26 -1.44 26.02
CA LYS A 77 -24.07 -0.94 27.13
C LYS A 77 -23.35 -1.29 28.44
N PRO A 78 -23.00 -0.29 29.30
CA PRO A 78 -22.28 -0.58 30.53
C PRO A 78 -23.06 -1.55 31.42
N PRO A 79 -22.37 -2.39 32.22
CA PRO A 79 -23.00 -3.21 33.25
C PRO A 79 -23.87 -2.34 34.17
N ALA A 80 -25.04 -2.85 34.57
CA ALA A 80 -25.92 -2.14 35.48
C ALA A 80 -25.18 -1.85 36.80
N GLY A 81 -24.93 -0.57 37.09
CA GLY A 81 -24.20 -0.12 38.28
C GLY A 81 -22.75 0.34 38.05
N ALA A 82 -22.22 0.25 36.83
CA ALA A 82 -20.93 0.85 36.50
C ALA A 82 -21.10 2.35 36.23
N THR A 83 -20.62 3.21 37.12
CA THR A 83 -20.33 4.61 36.81
C THR A 83 -19.18 4.67 35.82
N THR A 84 -19.49 4.58 34.53
CA THR A 84 -18.54 4.90 33.48
C THR A 84 -18.40 6.41 33.43
N THR A 85 -17.31 6.94 33.98
CA THR A 85 -16.90 8.32 33.66
C THR A 85 -16.73 8.37 32.15
N PRO A 86 -17.52 9.19 31.42
CA PRO A 86 -17.37 9.30 29.97
C PRO A 86 -15.91 9.65 29.66
N ALA A 87 -15.35 9.02 28.62
CA ALA A 87 -14.07 9.48 28.09
C ALA A 87 -14.20 11.01 27.85
N PRO A 88 -13.24 11.82 28.32
CA PRO A 88 -13.33 13.26 28.17
C PRO A 88 -13.52 13.59 26.70
N THR A 89 -14.58 14.31 26.38
CA THR A 89 -14.79 14.81 25.02
C THR A 89 -13.59 15.67 24.65
N PRO A 90 -13.00 15.48 23.45
CA PRO A 90 -11.90 16.33 22.99
C PRO A 90 -12.27 17.81 23.15
N ALA A 91 -11.38 18.60 23.75
CA ALA A 91 -11.62 20.01 24.01
C ALA A 91 -11.67 20.87 22.73
N SER A 92 -11.30 20.30 21.58
CA SER A 92 -11.27 20.95 20.27
C SER A 92 -11.83 20.02 19.21
N ASP A 93 -12.50 20.62 18.21
CA ASP A 93 -12.93 19.93 17.01
C ASP A 93 -11.72 19.63 16.09
N PRO A 94 -11.35 18.35 15.87
CA PRO A 94 -10.20 18.00 15.04
C PRO A 94 -10.32 18.50 13.59
N GLU A 95 -11.53 18.70 13.08
CA GLU A 95 -11.77 19.18 11.71
C GLU A 95 -11.44 20.67 11.54
N THR A 96 -11.36 21.42 12.64
CA THR A 96 -10.96 22.83 12.65
C THR A 96 -9.49 23.04 12.98
N GLY A 97 -8.80 21.97 13.37
CA GLY A 97 -7.39 22.00 13.74
C GLY A 97 -6.50 22.31 12.55
N LYS A 98 -5.51 23.18 12.76
CA LYS A 98 -4.42 23.33 11.79
C LYS A 98 -3.45 22.18 11.96
N ALA A 99 -3.12 21.49 10.87
CA ALA A 99 -2.13 20.43 10.91
C ALA A 99 -0.76 20.98 11.36
N ALA A 100 -0.25 20.49 12.49
CA ALA A 100 1.11 20.80 12.94
C ALA A 100 2.17 20.06 12.09
N LEU A 101 1.78 18.91 11.53
CA LEU A 101 2.61 18.08 10.69
C LEU A 101 1.72 17.42 9.63
N THR A 102 2.27 17.22 8.44
CA THR A 102 1.63 16.39 7.41
C THR A 102 2.60 15.29 6.99
N MET A 103 2.03 14.15 6.60
CA MET A 103 2.75 13.03 6.01
C MET A 103 1.89 12.45 4.89
N LEU A 104 2.52 11.79 3.94
CA LEU A 104 1.83 10.99 2.94
C LEU A 104 2.02 9.51 3.24
N ALA A 105 1.09 8.69 2.79
CA ALA A 105 1.12 7.24 2.96
C ALA A 105 0.95 6.57 1.60
N ILE A 106 1.72 5.50 1.37
CA ILE A 106 1.64 4.69 0.16
C ILE A 106 2.04 3.24 0.48
N GLY A 107 1.44 2.28 -0.21
CA GLY A 107 1.71 0.84 -0.10
C GLY A 107 1.35 0.19 -1.44
N ASP A 108 1.77 -1.06 -1.66
CA ASP A 108 1.43 -1.83 -2.86
C ASP A 108 1.74 -1.07 -4.16
N TRP A 109 2.88 -0.35 -4.18
CA TRP A 109 3.15 0.67 -5.19
C TRP A 109 4.29 0.34 -6.15
N GLY A 110 5.04 -0.73 -5.91
CA GLY A 110 6.00 -1.21 -6.89
C GLY A 110 5.32 -1.56 -8.22
N SER A 111 6.08 -1.63 -9.29
CA SER A 111 5.51 -1.73 -10.64
C SER A 111 6.33 -2.61 -11.55
N THR A 112 5.67 -3.06 -12.60
CA THR A 112 6.33 -3.78 -13.69
C THR A 112 7.29 -2.83 -14.39
N THR A 113 8.56 -3.23 -14.46
CA THR A 113 9.64 -2.49 -15.12
C THR A 113 9.45 -2.43 -16.63
N GLY A 114 10.20 -1.54 -17.30
CA GLY A 114 10.24 -1.47 -18.76
C GLY A 114 8.99 -0.87 -19.43
N LYS A 115 8.04 -0.33 -18.65
CA LYS A 115 6.89 0.42 -19.18
C LYS A 115 7.34 1.78 -19.74
N LYS A 116 7.12 2.01 -21.03
CA LYS A 116 7.41 3.27 -21.74
C LYS A 116 6.13 4.03 -21.98
N SER A 117 6.03 5.27 -21.51
CA SER A 117 4.89 6.14 -21.85
C SER A 117 4.84 6.39 -23.35
N GLY A 118 3.70 6.11 -23.98
CA GLY A 118 3.44 6.33 -25.40
C GLY A 118 1.97 6.57 -25.68
N SER A 119 1.63 6.93 -26.91
CA SER A 119 0.24 7.16 -27.34
C SER A 119 -0.55 5.87 -27.61
N THR A 120 0.13 4.73 -27.71
CA THR A 120 -0.47 3.40 -27.92
C THR A 120 0.05 2.42 -26.87
N LEU A 121 -0.72 1.35 -26.62
CA LEU A 121 -0.29 0.25 -25.75
C LEU A 121 0.62 -0.75 -26.48
N ASP A 122 0.71 -0.64 -27.81
CA ASP A 122 1.44 -1.59 -28.66
C ASP A 122 2.96 -1.56 -28.39
N ASP A 123 3.50 -0.39 -28.01
CA ASP A 123 4.92 -0.20 -27.71
C ASP A 123 5.18 0.17 -26.23
N ALA A 124 4.16 0.06 -25.38
CA ALA A 124 4.19 0.60 -24.02
C ALA A 124 4.99 -0.26 -23.02
N GLY A 125 5.48 -1.44 -23.42
CA GLY A 125 6.22 -2.38 -22.56
C GLY A 125 5.34 -3.46 -21.93
N ASP A 126 5.85 -4.20 -20.94
CA ASP A 126 5.10 -5.31 -20.33
C ASP A 126 3.87 -4.77 -19.57
N PRO A 127 2.64 -5.22 -19.91
CA PRO A 127 1.43 -4.86 -19.17
C PRO A 127 1.44 -5.26 -17.70
N GLY A 128 2.22 -6.27 -17.31
CA GLY A 128 2.14 -6.91 -15.99
C GLY A 128 0.98 -7.90 -15.92
N SER A 129 1.00 -8.75 -14.89
CA SER A 129 0.07 -9.87 -14.72
C SER A 129 -1.40 -9.44 -14.57
N CYS A 130 -1.67 -8.34 -13.87
CA CYS A 130 -3.03 -7.78 -13.71
C CYS A 130 -3.66 -7.44 -15.07
N CYS A 131 -2.92 -6.73 -15.93
CA CYS A 131 -3.40 -6.27 -17.22
C CYS A 131 -3.55 -7.40 -18.25
N LYS A 132 -2.80 -8.50 -18.10
CA LYS A 132 -2.91 -9.71 -18.92
C LYS A 132 -4.27 -10.44 -18.75
N LYS A 133 -4.98 -10.22 -17.64
CA LYS A 133 -6.33 -10.79 -17.41
C LYS A 133 -7.39 -10.23 -18.37
N PHE A 134 -7.15 -9.04 -18.94
CA PHE A 134 -8.10 -8.43 -19.87
C PHE A 134 -8.19 -9.15 -21.22
N GLY A 135 -7.17 -9.92 -21.61
CA GLY A 135 -7.21 -10.77 -22.81
C GLY A 135 -8.19 -11.96 -22.71
N GLY A 136 -8.75 -12.24 -21.54
CA GLY A 136 -9.68 -13.33 -21.33
C GLY A 136 -9.00 -14.69 -21.35
N SER A 137 -9.62 -15.67 -22.01
CA SER A 137 -9.19 -17.08 -22.03
C SER A 137 -8.78 -17.55 -23.43
N GLY A 138 -8.17 -18.74 -23.50
CA GLY A 138 -7.83 -19.39 -24.76
C GLY A 138 -6.68 -18.69 -25.50
N PRO A 139 -6.73 -18.54 -26.84
CA PRO A 139 -5.64 -17.95 -27.64
C PRO A 139 -5.25 -16.51 -27.29
N ASN A 140 -6.05 -15.84 -26.45
CA ASN A 140 -5.83 -14.47 -25.99
C ASN A 140 -5.46 -14.39 -24.51
N ALA A 141 -5.36 -15.53 -23.80
CA ALA A 141 -4.79 -15.55 -22.46
C ALA A 141 -3.36 -14.97 -22.54
N ASN A 142 -3.08 -13.95 -21.74
CA ASN A 142 -1.84 -13.14 -21.73
C ASN A 142 -1.74 -12.01 -22.76
N LYS A 143 -2.78 -11.73 -23.53
CA LYS A 143 -2.86 -10.50 -24.35
C LYS A 143 -3.60 -9.41 -23.59
N VAL A 144 -3.40 -8.17 -24.04
CA VAL A 144 -4.15 -7.02 -23.54
C VAL A 144 -5.30 -6.73 -24.50
N ASP A 145 -6.52 -6.68 -24.00
CA ASP A 145 -7.68 -6.19 -24.74
C ASP A 145 -7.75 -4.65 -24.62
N THR A 146 -7.14 -3.96 -25.58
CA THR A 146 -7.03 -2.48 -25.61
C THR A 146 -8.38 -1.79 -25.84
N SER A 147 -9.42 -2.53 -26.24
CA SER A 147 -10.78 -2.00 -26.40
C SER A 147 -11.46 -1.70 -25.06
N ARG A 148 -11.00 -2.33 -23.96
CA ARG A 148 -11.57 -2.14 -22.63
C ARG A 148 -11.12 -0.83 -22.02
N PRO A 149 -12.00 0.13 -21.71
CA PRO A 149 -11.58 1.42 -21.15
C PRO A 149 -10.73 1.28 -19.88
N ARG A 150 -11.04 0.26 -19.05
CA ARG A 150 -10.35 0.00 -17.79
C ARG A 150 -8.86 -0.31 -17.94
N ILE A 151 -8.43 -0.86 -19.08
CA ILE A 151 -7.01 -1.16 -19.29
C ILE A 151 -6.14 0.10 -19.26
N LYS A 152 -6.67 1.22 -19.76
CA LYS A 152 -5.94 2.50 -19.78
C LYS A 152 -5.70 2.99 -18.36
N VAL A 153 -6.60 2.69 -17.43
CA VAL A 153 -6.44 3.02 -16.01
C VAL A 153 -5.43 2.09 -15.37
N ASP A 154 -5.64 0.77 -15.47
CA ASP A 154 -4.84 -0.21 -14.73
C ASP A 154 -3.39 -0.28 -15.23
N TYR A 155 -3.18 -0.13 -16.55
CA TYR A 155 -1.85 -0.18 -17.16
C TYR A 155 -0.94 0.96 -16.68
N TRP A 156 -1.52 2.14 -16.46
CA TRP A 156 -0.84 3.37 -16.05
C TRP A 156 -1.07 3.71 -14.56
N SER A 157 -1.63 2.77 -13.79
CA SER A 157 -2.01 2.97 -12.38
C SER A 157 -0.92 3.61 -11.54
N GLN A 158 0.32 3.11 -11.61
CA GLN A 158 1.43 3.68 -10.84
C GLN A 158 1.72 5.14 -11.21
N LEU A 159 1.61 5.52 -12.49
CA LEU A 159 1.79 6.91 -12.93
C LEU A 159 0.70 7.82 -12.37
N TYR A 160 -0.54 7.33 -12.29
CA TYR A 160 -1.64 8.07 -11.67
C TYR A 160 -1.43 8.20 -10.16
N VAL A 161 -1.02 7.12 -9.49
CA VAL A 161 -0.69 7.14 -8.06
C VAL A 161 0.42 8.15 -7.77
N SER A 162 1.51 8.16 -8.55
CA SER A 162 2.60 9.12 -8.35
C SER A 162 2.18 10.56 -8.64
N THR A 163 1.31 10.77 -9.63
CA THR A 163 0.74 12.08 -9.94
C THR A 163 -0.13 12.61 -8.79
N ILE A 164 -1.04 11.79 -8.26
CA ILE A 164 -1.91 12.18 -7.14
C ILE A 164 -1.08 12.42 -5.88
N LEU A 165 -0.12 11.54 -5.58
CA LEU A 165 0.79 11.69 -4.44
C LEU A 165 1.56 13.03 -4.52
N ALA A 166 2.06 13.39 -5.70
CA ALA A 166 2.76 14.66 -5.93
C ALA A 166 1.84 15.88 -5.81
N GLN A 167 0.60 15.79 -6.30
CA GLN A 167 -0.41 16.84 -6.13
C GLN A 167 -0.73 17.06 -4.65
N SER A 168 -0.99 15.99 -3.90
CA SER A 168 -1.19 16.05 -2.46
C SER A 168 0.01 16.67 -1.74
N ALA A 169 1.24 16.33 -2.13
CA ALA A 169 2.44 16.94 -1.55
C ALA A 169 2.52 18.46 -1.78
N GLY A 170 2.07 18.94 -2.94
CA GLY A 170 2.04 20.37 -3.26
C GLY A 170 0.95 21.14 -2.51
N GLU A 171 -0.20 20.51 -2.28
CA GLU A 171 -1.36 21.10 -1.64
C GLU A 171 -1.24 21.15 -0.11
N LEU A 172 -0.67 20.12 0.51
CA LEU A 172 -0.56 20.02 1.96
C LEU A 172 0.27 21.17 2.56
N LYS A 173 -0.24 21.72 3.68
CA LYS A 173 0.41 22.75 4.51
C LYS A 173 0.34 22.32 5.98
N PRO A 174 1.48 22.17 6.69
CA PRO A 174 2.86 22.28 6.20
C PRO A 174 3.18 21.23 5.11
N LYS A 175 4.30 21.42 4.39
CA LYS A 175 4.80 20.44 3.40
C LYS A 175 4.98 19.08 4.09
N PRO A 176 4.70 17.94 3.43
CA PRO A 176 4.86 16.64 4.06
C PRO A 176 6.27 16.42 4.55
N ALA A 177 6.39 16.04 5.81
CA ALA A 177 7.68 15.77 6.42
C ALA A 177 8.25 14.42 5.97
N ARG A 178 7.38 13.45 5.67
CA ARG A 178 7.73 12.10 5.21
C ARG A 178 6.69 11.56 4.25
N VAL A 179 7.11 10.58 3.46
CA VAL A 179 6.22 9.58 2.84
C VAL A 179 6.41 8.27 3.61
N ILE A 180 5.33 7.66 4.07
CA ILE A 180 5.33 6.38 4.78
C ILE A 180 5.00 5.28 3.77
N GLY A 181 5.99 4.45 3.46
CA GLY A 181 5.87 3.29 2.59
C GLY A 181 5.54 2.04 3.39
N HIS A 182 4.40 1.42 3.10
CA HIS A 182 3.90 0.22 3.80
C HIS A 182 4.42 -1.10 3.21
N GLY A 183 5.46 -1.03 2.36
CA GLY A 183 6.03 -2.18 1.67
C GLY A 183 5.41 -2.46 0.31
N ASP A 184 5.81 -3.59 -0.26
CA ASP A 184 5.58 -3.96 -1.65
C ASP A 184 6.15 -2.90 -2.60
N ASN A 185 7.39 -2.54 -2.31
CA ASN A 185 8.15 -1.50 -2.99
C ASN A 185 8.58 -1.95 -4.40
N ILE A 186 8.89 -3.24 -4.56
CA ILE A 186 9.50 -3.81 -5.76
C ILE A 186 8.73 -5.06 -6.21
N TYR A 187 7.63 -4.84 -6.95
CA TYR A 187 6.90 -5.91 -7.62
C TYR A 187 7.70 -6.53 -8.79
N TRP A 188 7.52 -7.82 -9.10
CA TRP A 188 6.66 -8.78 -8.39
C TRP A 188 7.41 -9.59 -7.33
N ASN A 189 8.71 -9.81 -7.48
CA ASN A 189 9.43 -10.79 -6.67
C ASN A 189 10.69 -10.18 -6.02
N GLY A 190 10.63 -8.89 -5.73
CA GLY A 190 11.70 -8.14 -5.08
C GLY A 190 12.87 -7.88 -6.03
N ALA A 191 13.91 -7.23 -5.51
CA ALA A 191 15.16 -7.01 -6.22
C ALA A 191 16.16 -8.15 -5.99
N ALA A 192 17.27 -8.11 -6.72
CA ALA A 192 18.39 -9.01 -6.59
C ALA A 192 19.71 -8.25 -6.82
N PRO A 193 20.87 -8.84 -6.48
CA PRO A 193 22.15 -8.14 -6.55
C PRO A 193 22.47 -7.59 -7.94
N GLY A 194 22.06 -8.30 -8.99
CA GLY A 194 22.31 -7.90 -10.38
C GLY A 194 21.33 -6.87 -10.95
N ASP A 195 20.27 -6.48 -10.24
CA ASP A 195 19.24 -5.58 -10.78
C ASP A 195 18.74 -4.46 -9.85
N ILE A 196 19.12 -4.43 -8.56
CA ILE A 196 18.59 -3.45 -7.60
C ILE A 196 18.64 -2.00 -8.10
N ALA A 197 19.75 -1.57 -8.70
CA ALA A 197 19.90 -0.21 -9.21
C ALA A 197 18.89 0.09 -10.33
N TYR A 198 18.72 -0.86 -11.27
CA TYR A 198 17.74 -0.75 -12.34
C TYR A 198 16.30 -0.74 -11.81
N ARG A 199 15.99 -1.60 -10.84
CA ARG A 199 14.66 -1.68 -10.22
C ARG A 199 14.31 -0.36 -9.54
N MET A 200 15.19 0.15 -8.68
CA MET A 200 14.97 1.42 -7.98
C MET A 200 14.84 2.60 -8.94
N GLU A 201 15.68 2.65 -9.98
CA GLU A 201 15.58 3.70 -11.00
C GLU A 201 14.22 3.68 -11.71
N GLU A 202 13.78 2.51 -12.19
CA GLU A 202 12.57 2.40 -13.01
C GLU A 202 11.27 2.48 -12.21
N THR A 203 11.23 1.93 -10.98
CA THR A 203 9.98 1.82 -10.20
C THR A 203 9.85 2.88 -9.13
N PHE A 204 10.95 3.48 -8.67
CA PHE A 204 10.95 4.51 -7.64
C PHE A 204 11.41 5.88 -8.18
N GLU A 205 12.65 5.99 -8.66
CA GLU A 205 13.20 7.31 -8.97
C GLU A 205 12.48 7.98 -10.13
N LYS A 206 12.34 7.32 -11.27
CA LYS A 206 11.61 7.87 -12.43
C LYS A 206 10.12 8.11 -12.16
N LYS A 207 9.51 7.32 -11.28
CA LYS A 207 8.07 7.36 -11.03
C LYS A 207 7.67 8.47 -10.08
N TYR A 208 8.53 8.77 -9.12
CA TYR A 208 8.30 9.76 -8.07
C TYR A 208 9.30 10.93 -8.17
N ALA A 209 9.61 11.37 -9.40
CA ALA A 209 10.56 12.45 -9.71
C ALA A 209 9.95 13.87 -9.69
N GLN A 210 8.66 14.00 -9.40
CA GLN A 210 7.96 15.29 -9.45
C GLN A 210 8.56 16.29 -8.43
N PRO A 211 8.70 17.58 -8.79
CA PRO A 211 9.31 18.58 -7.89
C PRO A 211 8.68 18.69 -6.50
N ALA A 212 7.36 18.46 -6.38
CA ALA A 212 6.65 18.50 -5.10
C ALA A 212 7.11 17.40 -4.12
N LEU A 213 7.61 16.27 -4.64
CA LEU A 213 8.12 15.14 -3.86
C LEU A 213 9.63 15.21 -3.63
N ALA A 214 10.34 16.14 -4.29
CA ALA A 214 11.78 16.28 -4.16
C ALA A 214 12.21 16.51 -2.71
N GLY A 215 13.21 15.74 -2.28
CA GLY A 215 13.79 15.77 -0.94
C GLY A 215 12.91 15.25 0.20
N ILE A 216 11.63 14.91 -0.03
CA ILE A 216 10.81 14.31 1.01
C ILE A 216 11.30 12.90 1.25
N LYS A 217 11.71 12.58 2.49
CA LYS A 217 12.21 11.26 2.85
C LYS A 217 11.08 10.22 2.90
N TRP A 218 11.33 9.07 2.29
CA TRP A 218 10.46 7.90 2.21
C TRP A 218 10.90 6.89 3.26
N VAL A 219 10.02 6.64 4.23
CA VAL A 219 10.23 5.72 5.35
C VAL A 219 9.53 4.42 4.98
N ASN A 220 10.29 3.41 4.57
CA ASN A 220 9.76 2.18 3.99
C ASN A 220 9.99 0.98 4.88
N VAL A 221 9.12 -0.01 4.74
CA VAL A 221 9.30 -1.37 5.24
C VAL A 221 9.29 -2.34 4.06
N ALA A 222 9.65 -3.61 4.30
CA ALA A 222 9.49 -4.67 3.31
C ALA A 222 8.04 -5.21 3.35
N GLY A 223 7.44 -5.41 2.19
CA GLY A 223 6.23 -6.20 2.00
C GLY A 223 6.54 -7.62 1.50
N ASN A 224 5.52 -8.42 1.23
CA ASN A 224 5.71 -9.79 0.75
C ASN A 224 6.32 -9.83 -0.66
N HIS A 225 5.99 -8.88 -1.53
CA HIS A 225 6.56 -8.80 -2.87
C HIS A 225 8.02 -8.39 -2.86
N ASP A 226 8.50 -7.71 -1.81
CA ASP A 226 9.91 -7.33 -1.67
C ASP A 226 10.84 -8.52 -1.36
N ILE A 227 10.30 -9.55 -0.69
CA ILE A 227 11.06 -10.72 -0.25
C ILE A 227 11.04 -11.85 -1.28
N GLY A 228 9.88 -12.13 -1.87
CA GLY A 228 9.75 -13.24 -2.82
C GLY A 228 8.48 -13.19 -3.68
N GLY A 229 7.43 -12.52 -3.19
CA GLY A 229 6.20 -12.31 -3.93
C GLY A 229 5.58 -13.61 -4.43
N SER A 230 5.61 -13.81 -5.73
CA SER A 230 4.98 -14.95 -6.42
C SER A 230 5.95 -15.98 -6.98
N ASP A 231 7.24 -15.86 -6.68
CA ASP A 231 8.32 -16.65 -7.28
C ASP A 231 9.34 -17.10 -6.21
N PHE A 232 10.37 -17.83 -6.64
CA PHE A 232 11.49 -18.18 -5.79
C PHE A 232 12.30 -16.95 -5.35
N ILE A 233 13.06 -17.09 -4.26
CA ILE A 233 13.88 -15.99 -3.71
C ILE A 233 15.33 -16.00 -4.22
N CYS A 234 15.83 -17.16 -4.64
CA CYS A 234 17.23 -17.33 -5.03
C CYS A 234 17.46 -16.94 -6.49
N GLY A 235 18.45 -16.07 -6.73
CA GLY A 235 18.84 -15.66 -8.07
C GLY A 235 19.34 -14.23 -8.16
N GLU A 236 19.92 -13.90 -9.30
CA GLU A 236 20.70 -12.66 -9.49
C GLU A 236 19.89 -11.50 -10.08
N LYS A 237 18.69 -11.75 -10.63
CA LYS A 237 17.85 -10.73 -11.27
C LYS A 237 16.41 -11.18 -11.42
N ASP A 238 15.50 -10.21 -11.57
CA ASP A 238 14.09 -10.41 -11.87
C ASP A 238 13.86 -11.36 -13.05
N TYR A 239 12.74 -12.09 -13.00
CA TYR A 239 12.33 -13.13 -13.98
C TYR A 239 13.30 -14.30 -14.17
N ASN A 240 14.35 -14.41 -13.35
CA ASN A 240 15.33 -15.51 -13.37
C ASN A 240 15.59 -16.07 -11.96
N PHE A 241 14.60 -16.02 -11.08
CA PHE A 241 14.68 -16.68 -9.78
C PHE A 241 14.46 -18.19 -9.92
N TYR A 242 15.05 -18.96 -9.01
CA TYR A 242 15.05 -20.42 -9.03
C TYR A 242 14.97 -20.99 -7.61
N GLU A 243 14.54 -22.25 -7.52
CA GLU A 243 14.50 -22.97 -6.26
C GLU A 243 15.88 -23.02 -5.60
N CYS A 244 15.98 -22.51 -4.38
CA CYS A 244 17.22 -22.52 -3.62
C CYS A 244 17.73 -23.95 -3.42
N LYS A 245 19.03 -24.18 -3.63
CA LYS A 245 19.61 -25.53 -3.55
C LYS A 245 19.61 -26.12 -2.14
N ASP A 246 19.69 -25.25 -1.13
CA ASP A 246 19.78 -25.60 0.28
C ASP A 246 19.33 -24.42 1.16
N THR A 247 19.20 -24.68 2.47
CA THR A 247 18.82 -23.67 3.46
C THR A 247 19.82 -22.52 3.56
N ALA A 248 21.11 -22.76 3.33
CA ALA A 248 22.12 -21.71 3.43
C ALA A 248 21.98 -20.69 2.29
N GLU A 249 21.70 -21.16 1.08
CA GLU A 249 21.41 -20.29 -0.07
C GLU A 249 20.08 -19.55 0.11
N MET A 250 19.06 -20.23 0.62
CA MET A 250 17.77 -19.61 0.95
C MET A 250 17.95 -18.45 1.95
N LEU A 251 18.67 -18.66 3.06
CA LEU A 251 18.91 -17.62 4.05
C LEU A 251 19.75 -16.47 3.47
N LYS A 252 20.79 -16.78 2.69
CA LYS A 252 21.59 -15.76 2.00
C LYS A 252 20.73 -14.85 1.13
N TYR A 253 19.87 -15.41 0.27
CA TYR A 253 19.04 -14.60 -0.61
C TYR A 253 17.90 -13.91 0.14
N LEU A 254 17.35 -14.51 1.20
CA LEU A 254 16.39 -13.85 2.08
C LEU A 254 16.97 -12.56 2.67
N ASP A 255 18.19 -12.61 3.21
CA ASP A 255 18.89 -11.43 3.73
C ASP A 255 19.16 -10.41 2.63
N LEU A 256 19.64 -10.86 1.46
CA LEU A 256 19.90 -9.97 0.32
C LEU A 256 18.65 -9.22 -0.15
N LYS A 257 17.47 -9.84 -0.15
CA LYS A 257 16.20 -9.20 -0.58
C LYS A 257 15.89 -7.94 0.24
N PHE A 258 16.20 -7.99 1.54
CA PHE A 258 16.09 -6.85 2.44
C PHE A 258 17.28 -5.89 2.29
N ASP A 259 18.51 -6.41 2.41
CA ASP A 259 19.74 -5.62 2.48
C ASP A 259 19.94 -4.72 1.27
N LEU A 260 19.58 -5.21 0.07
CA LEU A 260 19.70 -4.44 -1.17
C LEU A 260 18.85 -3.16 -1.13
N GLN A 261 17.66 -3.20 -0.54
CA GLN A 261 16.82 -2.02 -0.36
C GLN A 261 17.31 -1.16 0.80
N ALA A 262 17.73 -1.78 1.90
CA ALA A 262 18.22 -1.06 3.08
C ALA A 262 19.50 -0.26 2.79
N GLN A 263 20.36 -0.77 1.92
CA GLN A 263 21.62 -0.15 1.52
C GLN A 263 21.47 0.83 0.35
N TYR A 264 20.31 0.87 -0.32
CA TYR A 264 20.10 1.73 -1.48
C TYR A 264 20.21 3.21 -1.11
N LYS A 265 20.87 3.98 -1.99
CA LYS A 265 21.06 5.42 -1.87
C LYS A 265 20.39 6.14 -3.02
N SER A 266 19.30 6.84 -2.70
CA SER A 266 18.55 7.61 -3.70
C SER A 266 19.41 8.78 -4.21
N PRO A 267 19.54 8.97 -5.54
CA PRO A 267 20.20 10.15 -6.11
C PRO A 267 19.46 11.46 -5.77
N ASN A 268 18.18 11.38 -5.44
CA ASN A 268 17.39 12.52 -4.96
C ASN A 268 17.56 12.70 -3.45
N GLN A 269 18.72 13.24 -3.04
CA GLN A 269 19.04 13.62 -1.66
C GLN A 269 18.96 12.47 -0.63
N ASP A 270 19.29 11.24 -1.03
CA ASP A 270 19.22 10.05 -0.17
C ASP A 270 17.86 9.90 0.54
N ARG A 271 16.78 10.13 -0.21
CA ARG A 271 15.41 10.12 0.32
C ARG A 271 14.84 8.73 0.58
N TRP A 272 15.56 7.65 0.28
CA TRP A 272 15.11 6.28 0.57
C TRP A 272 15.58 5.86 1.96
N LEU A 273 14.66 5.49 2.85
CA LEU A 273 14.97 5.06 4.21
C LEU A 273 14.32 3.71 4.50
N MET A 274 15.16 2.72 4.81
CA MET A 274 14.74 1.39 5.25
C MET A 274 15.86 0.83 6.14
N LYS A 275 15.87 1.23 7.42
CA LYS A 275 17.02 1.01 8.31
C LYS A 275 17.11 -0.43 8.82
N ASP A 276 15.97 -1.06 9.03
CA ASP A 276 15.84 -2.39 9.62
C ASP A 276 14.46 -2.96 9.26
N HIS A 277 14.20 -4.22 9.61
CA HIS A 277 12.90 -4.87 9.49
C HIS A 277 11.86 -4.19 10.39
N TYR A 278 12.31 -3.72 11.56
CA TYR A 278 11.51 -2.98 12.52
C TYR A 278 12.32 -1.81 13.05
N TYR A 279 11.87 -0.59 12.77
CA TYR A 279 12.58 0.59 13.22
C TYR A 279 11.63 1.74 13.51
N VAL A 280 12.12 2.66 14.33
CA VAL A 280 11.43 3.91 14.66
C VAL A 280 12.06 5.05 13.88
N GLU A 281 11.22 5.84 13.21
CA GLU A 281 11.58 7.15 12.68
C GLU A 281 10.77 8.20 13.42
N SER A 282 11.45 9.17 14.02
CA SER A 282 10.82 10.28 14.73
C SER A 282 10.85 11.55 13.90
N VAL A 283 9.74 12.27 13.89
CA VAL A 283 9.58 13.57 13.23
C VAL A 283 9.01 14.54 14.25
N LYS A 284 9.51 15.78 14.24
CA LYS A 284 9.00 16.86 15.09
C LYS A 284 8.64 18.04 14.18
N SER A 285 7.59 18.78 14.53
CA SER A 285 7.39 20.11 13.97
C SER A 285 8.55 20.98 14.41
N GLU A 286 9.06 21.80 13.51
CA GLU A 286 9.75 23.01 13.92
C GLU A 286 8.63 23.97 14.30
N ASP A 287 8.43 24.21 15.60
CA ASP A 287 7.41 25.12 16.12
C ASP A 287 7.63 26.56 15.62
#